data_AF-A0A931CHW3-F1
#
_entry.id   AF-A0A931CHW3-F1
#
_cell.length_a   1.000
_cell.length_b   1.000
_cell.length_c   1.000
_cell.angle_alpha   90.00
_cell.angle_beta   90.00
_cell.angle_gamma   90.00
#
_symmetry.space_group_name_H-M   'P 1'
#
loop_
_entity.id
_entity.type
_entity.pdbx_description
1 polymer ?
#
loop_
_entity_poly.entity_id
_entity_poly.type
_entity_poly.pdbx_seq_one_letter_code
_entity_poly.pdbx_strand_id
1 'polypeptide(L)'
;MADHVDQVLGPTDDTVSFIQARGMFYVTTLWVLAACWFPMLVISLLLKMAAGYRPGGGDIVLYAEATLIIPVIVSALVLLLFWRRLGWLHTSVHGIDFAATGRRPVHLPWSGIGSVALHGRGPFTELIITPVAEDYATVLPGKGGPPRIRRRGNEVAYVIDVGLMSPGPEVLLAELHRRVPSKV
;
A
#
# COMPACT_ATOMS: atom_id res chain seq x y z
N MET A 1 11.88 -24.10 -30.39
CA MET A 1 10.51 -23.61 -30.63
C MET A 1 10.10 -22.85 -29.38
N ALA A 2 10.60 -21.63 -29.28
CA ALA A 2 10.46 -20.72 -28.14
C ALA A 2 9.86 -19.44 -28.72
N ASP A 3 8.65 -19.06 -28.29
CA ASP A 3 8.10 -17.69 -28.35
C ASP A 3 6.57 -17.65 -28.11
N HIS A 4 6.12 -17.87 -26.88
CA HIS A 4 4.75 -17.41 -26.52
C HIS A 4 4.48 -17.19 -25.03
N VAL A 5 5.50 -17.17 -24.17
CA VAL A 5 5.32 -17.01 -22.71
C VAL A 5 5.92 -15.71 -22.18
N ASP A 6 6.63 -14.94 -23.02
CA ASP A 6 7.20 -13.63 -22.68
C ASP A 6 6.27 -12.44 -23.05
N GLN A 7 5.02 -12.69 -23.43
CA GLN A 7 4.02 -11.66 -23.76
C GLN A 7 3.11 -11.26 -22.58
N VAL A 8 3.51 -11.55 -21.35
CA VAL A 8 3.14 -10.67 -20.23
C VAL A 8 4.00 -9.44 -20.42
N LEU A 9 3.50 -8.46 -21.20
CA LEU A 9 4.16 -7.19 -21.53
C LEU A 9 5.21 -6.86 -20.46
N GLY A 10 6.47 -7.23 -20.75
CA GLY A 10 7.60 -6.64 -20.04
C GLY A 10 7.45 -5.14 -20.15
N PRO A 11 8.04 -4.37 -19.23
CA PRO A 11 7.99 -2.92 -19.32
C PRO A 11 8.41 -2.52 -20.74
N THR A 12 7.44 -2.16 -21.61
CA THR A 12 7.74 -1.34 -22.79
C THR A 12 8.54 -0.16 -22.26
N ASP A 13 9.55 0.33 -22.99
CA ASP A 13 10.46 1.39 -22.53
C ASP A 13 9.76 2.64 -21.92
N ASP A 14 8.44 2.78 -22.11
CA ASP A 14 7.56 3.82 -21.57
C ASP A 14 6.74 3.45 -20.30
N THR A 15 6.90 2.28 -19.68
CA THR A 15 6.10 1.93 -18.50
C THR A 15 6.67 2.51 -17.21
N VAL A 16 5.83 3.19 -16.44
CA VAL A 16 6.19 3.67 -15.10
C VAL A 16 5.59 2.74 -14.06
N SER A 17 6.44 2.08 -13.29
CA SER A 17 6.04 1.15 -12.23
C SER A 17 5.98 1.85 -10.88
N PHE A 18 4.84 1.72 -10.22
CA PHE A 18 4.58 2.17 -8.85
C PHE A 18 4.44 0.93 -7.98
N ILE A 19 5.44 0.70 -7.12
CA ILE A 19 5.53 -0.53 -6.33
C ILE A 19 5.57 -0.19 -4.87
N GLN A 20 4.75 -0.86 -4.06
CA GLN A 20 4.83 -0.77 -2.62
C GLN A 20 5.88 -1.74 -2.08
N ALA A 21 7.09 -1.22 -1.83
CA ALA A 21 8.18 -2.01 -1.30
C ALA A 21 7.86 -2.52 0.11
N ARG A 22 7.66 -3.83 0.26
CA ARG A 22 7.28 -4.47 1.53
C ARG A 22 8.27 -4.19 2.64
N GLY A 23 9.57 -4.20 2.32
CA GLY A 23 10.64 -3.87 3.26
C GLY A 23 10.52 -2.44 3.79
N MET A 24 10.18 -1.48 2.92
CA MET A 24 9.97 -0.09 3.34
C MET A 24 8.74 0.04 4.22
N PHE A 25 7.62 -0.62 3.90
CA PHE A 25 6.44 -0.63 4.77
C PHE A 25 6.77 -1.13 6.18
N TYR A 26 7.51 -2.25 6.26
CA TYR A 26 7.93 -2.83 7.53
C TYR A 26 8.82 -1.87 8.32
N VAL A 27 9.85 -1.31 7.68
CA VAL A 27 10.80 -0.38 8.31
C VAL A 27 10.06 0.88 8.80
N THR A 28 9.19 1.47 7.99
CA THR A 28 8.39 2.63 8.39
C THR A 28 7.49 2.30 9.58
N THR A 29 6.80 1.16 9.55
CA THR A 29 5.94 0.72 10.66
C THR A 29 6.74 0.51 11.93
N LEU A 30 7.92 -0.10 11.82
CA LEU A 30 8.86 -0.32 12.93
C LEU A 30 9.30 0.99 13.55
N TRP A 31 9.73 1.95 12.74
CA TRP A 31 10.17 3.25 13.26
C TRP A 31 9.04 4.01 13.95
N VAL A 32 7.84 4.02 13.38
CA VAL A 32 6.68 4.68 13.98
C VAL A 32 6.31 4.01 15.31
N LEU A 33 6.23 2.66 15.34
CA LEU A 33 5.92 1.93 16.56
C LEU A 33 7.00 2.12 17.62
N ALA A 34 8.28 2.07 17.26
CA ALA A 34 9.38 2.32 18.20
C ALA A 34 9.34 3.75 18.75
N ALA A 35 9.09 4.74 17.89
CA ALA A 35 8.98 6.15 18.28
C ALA A 35 7.78 6.44 19.19
N CYS A 36 6.69 5.68 19.10
CA CYS A 36 5.57 5.77 20.04
C CYS A 36 5.79 4.95 21.31
N TRP A 37 6.33 3.74 21.18
CA TRP A 37 6.49 2.77 22.25
C TRP A 37 7.51 3.22 23.29
N PHE A 38 8.67 3.70 22.85
CA PHE A 38 9.73 4.12 23.76
C PHE A 38 9.31 5.27 24.68
N PRO A 39 8.76 6.40 24.18
CA PRO A 39 8.25 7.46 25.06
C PRO A 39 7.14 6.99 25.98
N MET A 40 6.24 6.12 25.50
CA MET A 40 5.17 5.56 26.34
C MET A 40 5.75 4.77 27.52
N LEU A 41 6.77 3.93 27.29
CA LEU A 41 7.45 3.21 28.35
C LEU A 41 8.15 4.15 29.33
N VAL A 42 8.86 5.16 28.84
CA VAL A 42 9.52 6.17 29.67
C VAL A 42 8.51 6.88 30.57
N ILE A 43 7.40 7.36 30.00
CA ILE A 43 6.32 8.01 30.75
C ILE A 43 5.74 7.05 31.79
N SER A 44 5.48 5.79 31.42
CA SER A 44 4.93 4.80 32.34
C SER A 44 5.87 4.53 33.53
N LEU A 45 7.18 4.49 33.28
CA LEU A 45 8.19 4.29 34.31
C LEU A 45 8.26 5.51 35.24
N LEU A 46 8.25 6.72 34.69
CA LEU A 46 8.23 7.96 35.46
C LEU A 46 6.98 8.06 36.36
N LEU A 47 5.81 7.68 35.84
CA LEU A 47 4.57 7.64 36.63
C LEU A 47 4.65 6.62 37.78
N LYS A 48 5.20 5.42 37.52
CA LYS A 48 5.42 4.42 38.57
C LYS A 48 6.39 4.93 39.63
N MET A 49 7.48 5.57 39.21
CA MET A 49 8.46 6.17 40.13
C MET A 49 7.84 7.28 40.98
N ALA A 50 7.01 8.13 40.39
CA ALA A 50 6.25 9.16 41.11
C ALA A 50 5.27 8.54 42.14
N ALA A 51 4.74 7.35 41.87
CA ALA A 51 3.92 6.57 42.80
C ALA A 51 4.73 5.81 43.86
N GLY A 52 6.05 6.00 43.93
CA GLY A 52 6.93 5.40 44.94
C GLY A 52 7.58 4.08 44.53
N TYR A 53 7.38 3.62 43.29
CA TYR A 53 8.07 2.44 42.77
C TYR A 53 9.56 2.72 42.57
N ARG A 54 10.43 1.80 42.98
CA ARG A 54 11.88 1.89 42.72
C ARG A 54 12.28 0.74 41.77
N PRO A 55 12.59 1.03 40.50
CA PRO A 55 12.96 -0.02 39.55
C PRO A 55 14.25 -0.71 39.98
N GLY A 56 14.20 -2.04 40.06
CA GLY A 56 15.37 -2.89 40.27
C GLY A 56 16.07 -3.25 38.96
N GLY A 57 17.21 -3.95 39.05
CA GLY A 57 17.96 -4.39 37.86
C GLY A 57 17.15 -5.29 36.91
N GLY A 58 16.30 -6.16 37.46
CA GLY A 58 15.42 -7.01 36.65
C GLY A 58 14.39 -6.21 35.84
N ASP A 59 13.88 -5.11 36.39
CA ASP A 59 12.94 -4.25 35.66
C ASP A 59 13.62 -3.56 34.50
N ILE A 60 14.86 -3.08 34.70
CA ILE A 60 15.63 -2.42 33.64
C ILE A 60 15.82 -3.38 32.46
N VAL A 61 16.19 -4.63 32.73
CA VAL A 61 16.32 -5.68 31.70
C VAL A 61 14.98 -5.89 31.00
N LEU A 62 13.90 -6.06 31.75
CA LEU A 62 12.57 -6.26 31.17
C LEU A 62 12.12 -5.10 30.28
N TYR A 63 12.34 -3.84 30.69
CA TYR A 63 12.00 -2.67 29.88
C TYR A 63 12.88 -2.57 28.62
N ALA A 64 14.16 -2.91 28.72
CA ALA A 64 15.07 -2.94 27.57
C ALA A 64 14.63 -4.01 26.57
N GLU A 65 14.35 -5.23 27.02
CA GLU A 65 13.82 -6.33 26.19
C GLU A 65 12.49 -5.94 25.54
N ALA A 66 11.55 -5.40 26.32
CA ALA A 66 10.26 -4.94 25.81
C ALA A 66 10.42 -3.83 24.74
N THR A 67 11.37 -2.93 24.92
CA THR A 67 11.65 -1.85 23.96
C THR A 67 12.20 -2.38 22.64
N LEU A 68 13.05 -3.40 22.68
CA LEU A 68 13.71 -3.95 21.49
C LEU A 68 12.81 -4.96 20.75
N ILE A 69 12.03 -5.75 21.47
CA ILE A 69 11.29 -6.89 20.92
C ILE A 69 9.89 -6.49 20.45
N ILE A 70 9.15 -5.71 21.24
CA ILE A 70 7.73 -5.48 20.97
C ILE A 70 7.50 -4.71 19.67
N PRO A 71 8.21 -3.59 19.37
CA PRO A 71 8.03 -2.89 18.11
C PRO A 71 8.32 -3.78 16.89
N VAL A 72 9.33 -4.65 16.98
CA VAL A 72 9.71 -5.60 15.91
C VAL A 72 8.58 -6.59 15.66
N ILE A 73 8.10 -7.26 16.71
CA ILE A 73 7.03 -8.27 16.59
C ILE A 73 5.73 -7.62 16.09
N VAL A 74 5.33 -6.49 16.68
CA VAL A 74 4.10 -5.80 16.29
C VAL A 74 4.18 -5.32 14.84
N SER A 75 5.32 -4.81 14.39
CA SER A 75 5.51 -4.41 12.98
C SER A 75 5.40 -5.59 12.03
N ALA A 76 5.95 -6.74 12.40
CA ALA A 76 5.83 -7.96 11.60
C ALA A 76 4.37 -8.43 11.52
N LEU A 77 3.64 -8.39 12.63
CA LEU A 77 2.21 -8.71 12.66
C LEU A 77 1.38 -7.73 11.82
N VAL A 78 1.64 -6.43 11.92
CA VAL A 78 0.99 -5.42 11.07
C VAL A 78 1.30 -5.69 9.60
N LEU A 79 2.55 -5.95 9.23
CA LEU A 79 2.89 -6.31 7.85
C LEU A 79 2.10 -7.55 7.40
N LEU A 80 2.00 -8.60 8.21
CA LEU A 80 1.26 -9.82 7.86
C LEU A 80 -0.24 -9.55 7.67
N LEU A 81 -0.84 -8.73 8.54
CA LEU A 81 -2.26 -8.34 8.45
C LEU A 81 -2.55 -7.50 7.21
N PHE A 82 -1.65 -6.57 6.88
CA PHE A 82 -1.79 -5.66 5.75
C PHE A 82 -1.14 -6.19 4.46
N TRP A 83 -0.51 -7.36 4.49
CA TRP A 83 0.24 -7.93 3.35
C TRP A 83 -0.62 -7.99 2.08
N ARG A 84 -1.88 -8.42 2.22
CA ARG A 84 -2.81 -8.59 1.08
C ARG A 84 -3.33 -7.27 0.52
N ARG A 85 -3.00 -6.14 1.15
CA ARG A 85 -3.33 -4.80 0.68
C ARG A 85 -2.21 -4.15 -0.12
N LEU A 86 -0.96 -4.54 0.13
CA LEU A 86 0.19 -3.94 -0.53
C LEU A 86 0.15 -4.22 -2.03
N GLY A 87 0.13 -3.18 -2.86
CA GLY A 87 -0.11 -3.33 -4.29
C GLY A 87 1.05 -2.94 -5.19
N TRP A 88 0.82 -3.12 -6.47
CA TRP A 88 1.60 -2.52 -7.54
C TRP A 88 0.64 -1.92 -8.56
N LEU A 89 1.12 -0.89 -9.26
CA LEU A 89 0.44 -0.23 -10.36
C LEU A 89 1.48 0.04 -11.45
N HIS A 90 1.16 -0.31 -12.68
CA HIS A 90 1.96 0.00 -13.86
C HIS A 90 1.14 0.91 -14.75
N THR A 91 1.72 2.05 -15.13
CA THR A 91 1.16 2.87 -16.19
C THR A 91 1.89 2.57 -17.49
N SER A 92 1.16 2.45 -18.60
CA SER A 92 1.72 2.22 -19.93
C SER A 92 1.04 3.15 -20.94
N VAL A 93 1.47 3.11 -22.20
CA VAL A 93 0.80 3.84 -23.28
C VAL A 93 -0.62 3.32 -23.54
N HIS A 94 -0.88 2.04 -23.25
CA HIS A 94 -2.17 1.40 -23.51
C HIS A 94 -3.19 1.61 -22.39
N GLY A 95 -2.72 1.76 -21.15
CA GLY A 95 -3.61 1.92 -20.00
C GLY A 95 -2.87 1.84 -18.67
N ILE A 96 -3.64 1.45 -17.64
CA ILE A 96 -3.14 1.20 -16.30
C ILE A 96 -3.39 -0.26 -15.96
N ASP A 97 -2.35 -0.94 -15.50
CA ASP A 97 -2.43 -2.26 -14.89
C ASP A 97 -2.23 -2.13 -13.40
N PHE A 98 -3.08 -2.78 -12.60
CA PHE A 98 -2.90 -2.74 -11.15
C PHE A 98 -3.37 -4.00 -10.47
N ALA A 99 -2.72 -4.32 -9.36
CA ALA A 99 -3.13 -5.40 -8.49
C ALA A 99 -2.72 -5.13 -7.04
N ALA A 100 -3.55 -5.56 -6.10
CA ALA A 100 -3.09 -5.77 -4.73
C ALA A 100 -2.43 -7.15 -4.59
N THR A 101 -1.48 -7.30 -3.68
CA THR A 101 -0.79 -8.57 -3.44
C THR A 101 -1.81 -9.68 -3.13
N GLY A 102 -1.75 -10.77 -3.89
CA GLY A 102 -2.66 -11.91 -3.75
C GLY A 102 -4.05 -11.69 -4.37
N ARG A 103 -4.22 -10.64 -5.18
CA ARG A 103 -5.40 -10.41 -6.02
C ARG A 103 -5.05 -10.48 -7.50
N ARG A 104 -6.05 -10.75 -8.32
CA ARG A 104 -5.90 -10.75 -9.78
C ARG A 104 -5.66 -9.33 -10.29
N PRO A 105 -4.76 -9.16 -11.28
CA PRO A 105 -4.54 -7.87 -11.89
C PRO A 105 -5.74 -7.44 -12.72
N VAL A 106 -5.92 -6.13 -12.84
CA VAL A 106 -6.93 -5.51 -13.70
C VAL A 106 -6.20 -4.60 -14.67
N HIS A 107 -6.49 -4.77 -15.95
CA HIS A 107 -6.11 -3.85 -17.01
C HIS A 107 -7.28 -2.91 -17.29
N LEU A 108 -7.00 -1.61 -17.33
CA LEU A 108 -7.96 -0.60 -17.73
C LEU A 108 -7.35 0.33 -18.79
N PRO A 109 -7.89 0.38 -20.01
CA PRO A 109 -7.39 1.27 -21.05
C PRO A 109 -7.71 2.73 -20.70
N TRP A 110 -6.87 3.68 -21.14
CA TRP A 110 -7.06 5.11 -20.85
C TRP A 110 -8.44 5.64 -21.28
N SER A 111 -8.97 5.15 -22.40
CA SER A 111 -10.30 5.49 -22.90
C SER A 111 -11.43 5.04 -21.96
N GLY A 112 -11.22 3.93 -21.25
CA GLY A 112 -12.18 3.32 -20.33
C GLY A 112 -12.20 3.92 -18.93
N ILE A 113 -11.27 4.82 -18.60
CA ILE A 113 -11.26 5.53 -17.32
C ILE A 113 -12.36 6.60 -17.35
N GLY A 114 -13.31 6.56 -16.43
CA GLY A 114 -14.36 7.59 -16.30
C GLY A 114 -13.92 8.70 -15.35
N SER A 115 -13.47 8.32 -14.16
CA SER A 115 -12.91 9.23 -13.17
C SER A 115 -11.84 8.56 -12.33
N VAL A 116 -10.92 9.37 -11.82
CA VAL A 116 -9.89 8.94 -10.87
C VAL A 116 -9.91 9.88 -9.67
N ALA A 117 -9.89 9.34 -8.46
CA ALA A 117 -9.83 10.13 -7.25
C ALA A 117 -8.80 9.56 -6.28
N LEU A 118 -8.05 10.45 -5.63
CA LEU A 118 -7.26 10.10 -4.46
C LEU A 118 -8.08 10.37 -3.20
N HIS A 119 -8.15 9.37 -2.33
CA HIS A 119 -8.80 9.48 -1.03
C HIS A 119 -7.81 9.17 0.09
N GLY A 120 -7.99 9.78 1.26
CA GLY A 120 -7.08 9.61 2.39
C GLY A 120 -5.89 10.57 2.37
N ARG A 121 -4.92 10.34 3.28
CA ARG A 121 -3.70 11.16 3.42
C ARG A 121 -2.51 10.29 3.82
N GLY A 122 -1.34 10.65 3.31
CA GLY A 122 -0.06 10.01 3.64
C GLY A 122 -0.07 8.50 3.32
N PRO A 123 0.33 7.62 4.25
CA PRO A 123 0.47 6.18 3.98
C PRO A 123 -0.85 5.46 3.70
N PHE A 124 -1.98 6.09 4.04
CA PHE A 124 -3.33 5.55 3.85
C PHE A 124 -4.02 6.12 2.61
N THR A 125 -3.26 6.71 1.69
CA THR A 125 -3.83 7.23 0.44
C THR A 125 -4.28 6.06 -0.44
N GLU A 126 -5.55 6.08 -0.83
CA GLU A 126 -6.18 5.11 -1.73
C GLU A 126 -6.44 5.80 -3.08
N LEU A 127 -6.12 5.11 -4.17
CA LEU A 127 -6.53 5.46 -5.52
C LEU A 127 -7.83 4.74 -5.84
N ILE A 128 -8.85 5.52 -6.19
CA ILE A 128 -10.17 5.05 -6.60
C ILE A 128 -10.31 5.32 -8.08
N ILE A 129 -10.42 4.25 -8.87
CA ILE A 129 -10.57 4.34 -10.33
C ILE A 129 -11.98 3.87 -10.69
N THR A 130 -12.78 4.75 -11.27
CA THR A 130 -14.12 4.44 -11.76
C THR A 130 -14.06 4.35 -13.29
N PRO A 131 -14.32 3.19 -13.89
CA PRO A 131 -14.39 3.06 -15.34
C PRO A 131 -15.68 3.69 -15.87
N VAL A 132 -15.71 4.03 -17.16
CA VAL A 132 -16.92 4.53 -17.84
C VAL A 132 -18.02 3.48 -17.83
N ALA A 133 -17.66 2.21 -18.02
CA ALA A 133 -18.52 1.05 -17.88
C ALA A 133 -17.72 -0.18 -17.41
N GLU A 134 -18.38 -1.17 -16.82
CA GLU A 134 -17.73 -2.33 -16.18
C GLU A 134 -16.96 -3.22 -17.18
N ASP A 135 -17.41 -3.25 -18.43
CA ASP A 135 -16.84 -4.04 -19.54
C ASP A 135 -15.48 -3.53 -20.03
N TYR A 136 -15.15 -2.26 -19.79
CA TYR A 136 -13.82 -1.72 -20.09
C TYR A 136 -12.73 -2.29 -19.20
N ALA A 137 -13.06 -2.77 -18.00
CA ALA A 137 -12.10 -3.29 -17.05
C ALA A 137 -11.86 -4.79 -17.29
N THR A 138 -10.67 -5.13 -17.78
CA THR A 138 -10.32 -6.53 -18.06
C THR A 138 -9.58 -7.11 -16.86
N VAL A 139 -10.20 -8.07 -16.17
CA VAL A 139 -9.50 -8.83 -15.11
C VAL A 139 -8.57 -9.84 -15.78
N LEU A 140 -7.27 -9.64 -15.62
CA LEU A 140 -6.25 -10.49 -16.20
C LEU A 140 -6.18 -11.85 -15.48
N PRO A 141 -5.89 -12.94 -16.20
CA PRO A 141 -5.70 -14.25 -15.59
C PRO A 141 -4.48 -14.24 -14.66
N GLY A 142 -4.62 -14.79 -13.46
CA GLY A 142 -3.53 -14.79 -12.49
C GLY A 142 -3.86 -15.54 -11.21
N LYS A 143 -2.81 -15.89 -10.45
CA LYS A 143 -2.95 -16.47 -9.11
C LYS A 143 -3.39 -15.36 -8.14
N GLY A 144 -4.58 -15.48 -7.58
CA GLY A 144 -5.09 -14.52 -6.60
C GLY A 144 -6.62 -14.51 -6.48
N GLY A 145 -7.11 -13.85 -5.44
CA GLY A 145 -8.53 -13.56 -5.25
C GLY A 145 -9.04 -12.44 -6.16
N PRO A 146 -10.34 -12.13 -6.13
CA PRO A 146 -10.92 -11.06 -6.94
C PRO A 146 -10.33 -9.68 -6.60
N PRO A 147 -10.31 -8.75 -7.56
CA PRO A 147 -9.83 -7.38 -7.36
C PRO A 147 -10.64 -6.66 -6.27
N ARG A 148 -10.04 -5.63 -5.66
CA ARG A 148 -10.72 -4.85 -4.63
C ARG A 148 -11.64 -3.86 -5.32
N ILE A 149 -12.94 -4.13 -5.21
CA ILE A 149 -13.99 -3.29 -5.79
C ILE A 149 -14.81 -2.64 -4.67
N ARG A 150 -15.23 -1.40 -4.91
CA ARG A 150 -16.23 -0.66 -4.16
C ARG A 150 -17.41 -0.44 -5.08
N ARG A 151 -18.60 -0.86 -4.69
CA ARG A 151 -19.83 -0.64 -5.45
C ARG A 151 -20.66 0.45 -4.78
N ARG A 152 -21.11 1.43 -5.55
CA ARG A 152 -22.05 2.47 -5.10
C ARG A 152 -23.20 2.57 -6.11
N GLY A 153 -24.34 1.99 -5.77
CA GLY A 153 -25.44 1.86 -6.73
C GLY A 153 -25.00 1.03 -7.93
N ASN A 154 -25.09 1.59 -9.13
CA ASN A 154 -24.69 0.92 -10.37
C ASN A 154 -23.22 1.19 -10.78
N GLU A 155 -22.48 2.00 -10.01
CA GLU A 155 -21.08 2.29 -10.29
C GLU A 155 -20.16 1.30 -9.58
N VAL A 156 -19.21 0.76 -10.33
CA VAL A 156 -18.12 -0.09 -9.83
C VAL A 156 -16.84 0.73 -9.82
N ALA A 157 -16.18 0.85 -8.69
CA ALA A 157 -14.88 1.49 -8.57
C ALA A 157 -13.83 0.49 -8.09
N TYR A 158 -12.64 0.54 -8.68
CA TYR A 158 -11.48 -0.24 -8.27
C TYR A 158 -10.65 0.55 -7.27
N VAL A 159 -10.22 -0.10 -6.19
CA VAL A 159 -9.51 0.55 -5.08
C VAL A 159 -8.13 -0.06 -4.89
N ILE A 160 -7.11 0.80 -4.87
CA ILE A 160 -5.71 0.42 -4.70
C ILE A 160 -5.08 1.31 -3.64
N ASP A 161 -4.34 0.73 -2.70
CA ASP A 161 -3.62 1.51 -1.69
C ASP A 161 -2.30 2.01 -2.32
N VAL A 162 -2.14 3.33 -2.45
CA VAL A 162 -1.01 3.96 -3.16
C VAL A 162 -0.11 4.79 -2.23
N GLY A 163 -0.53 5.05 -1.00
CA GLY A 163 0.14 5.98 -0.09
C GLY A 163 1.59 5.64 0.30
N LEU A 164 2.03 4.41 0.08
CA LEU A 164 3.40 3.96 0.33
C LEU A 164 4.06 3.35 -0.92
N MET A 165 3.51 3.61 -2.11
CA MET A 165 4.16 3.24 -3.35
C MET A 165 5.40 4.11 -3.60
N SER A 166 6.36 3.54 -4.32
CA SER A 166 7.47 4.26 -4.92
C SER A 166 7.42 4.05 -6.43
N PRO A 167 7.35 5.12 -7.25
CA PRO A 167 7.24 6.54 -6.88
C PRO A 167 5.98 6.87 -6.06
N GLY A 168 5.98 8.02 -5.37
CA GLY A 168 4.90 8.43 -4.47
C GLY A 168 3.57 8.79 -5.16
N PRO A 169 2.47 8.94 -4.39
CA PRO A 169 1.14 9.23 -4.92
C PRO A 169 1.06 10.57 -5.68
N GLU A 170 1.91 11.55 -5.36
CA GLU A 170 1.97 12.83 -6.08
C GLU A 170 2.49 12.66 -7.50
N VAL A 171 3.50 11.81 -7.69
CA VAL A 171 4.05 11.47 -9.01
C VAL A 171 3.03 10.67 -9.81
N LEU A 172 2.32 9.74 -9.15
CA LEU A 172 1.22 9.01 -9.76
C LEU A 172 0.12 9.96 -10.23
N LEU A 173 -0.27 10.94 -9.41
CA LEU A 173 -1.26 11.94 -9.78
C LEU A 173 -0.80 12.80 -10.96
N ALA A 174 0.46 13.21 -10.99
CA ALA A 174 1.03 13.96 -12.09
C ALA A 174 1.01 13.15 -13.41
N GLU A 175 1.35 11.86 -13.36
CA GLU A 175 1.24 10.97 -14.51
C GLU A 175 -0.22 10.76 -14.95
N LEU A 176 -1.16 10.65 -14.01
CA LEU A 176 -2.59 10.58 -14.31
C LEU A 176 -3.10 11.89 -14.95
N HIS A 177 -2.74 13.06 -14.43
CA HIS A 177 -3.04 14.36 -15.02
C HIS A 177 -2.49 14.48 -16.44
N ARG A 178 -1.28 13.97 -16.68
CA ARG A 178 -0.66 13.98 -18.01
C ARG A 178 -1.42 13.14 -19.03
N ARG A 179 -1.99 12.01 -18.61
CA ARG A 179 -2.67 11.04 -19.50
C ARG A 179 -4.17 11.26 -19.63
N VAL A 180 -4.82 11.75 -18.58
CA VAL A 180 -6.29 11.94 -18.50
C VAL A 180 -6.63 13.27 -17.80
N PRO A 181 -6.24 14.42 -18.37
CA PRO A 181 -6.35 15.73 -17.70
C PRO A 181 -7.77 16.17 -17.36
N SER A 182 -8.79 15.64 -18.04
CA SER A 182 -10.21 15.99 -17.80
C SER A 182 -10.94 15.09 -16.80
N LYS A 183 -10.27 14.07 -16.24
CA LYS A 183 -10.91 12.98 -15.47
C LYS A 183 -10.36 12.78 -14.07
N VAL A 184 -9.45 13.64 -13.63
CA VAL A 184 -8.77 13.60 -12.33
C VAL A 184 -9.16 14.81 -11.50
#